data_AF-A0A1Y6KKS6-F1
#
_entry.id   AF-A0A1Y6KKS6-F1
#
_cell.length_a   1.000
_cell.length_b   1.000
_cell.length_c   1.000
_cell.angle_alpha   90.00
_cell.angle_beta   90.00
_cell.angle_gamma   90.00
#
_symmetry.space_group_name_H-M   'P 1'
#
loop_
_entity.id
_entity.type
_entity.pdbx_description
1 polymer ?
#
loop_
_entity_poly.entity_id
_entity_poly.type
_entity_poly.pdbx_seq_one_letter_code
_entity_poly.pdbx_strand_id
1 'polypeptide(L)'
;MFRDRLDFAWLQLLSFALATLAASLLVPGKWFVDALVLSLALAKGRVIVLDYLGLRHAPALWRGLLTTWLAGLAAFSALAVAIRALV
;
A
#
# COMPACT_ATOMS: atom_id res chain seq x y z
N MET A 1 7.64 -15.32 -21.22
CA MET A 1 8.45 -15.60 -20.01
C MET A 1 7.86 -14.83 -18.82
N PHE A 2 6.54 -14.88 -18.63
CA PHE A 2 5.75 -14.13 -17.64
C PHE A 2 4.90 -15.12 -16.86
N ARG A 3 5.52 -16.01 -16.08
CA ARG A 3 4.78 -17.07 -15.38
C ARG A 3 5.11 -17.21 -13.90
N ASP A 4 5.94 -16.31 -13.38
CA ASP A 4 6.22 -16.26 -11.96
C ASP A 4 5.39 -15.14 -11.31
N ARG A 5 4.67 -15.49 -10.24
CA ARG A 5 3.84 -14.53 -9.47
C ARG A 5 4.65 -13.34 -8.96
N LEU A 6 5.96 -13.53 -8.81
CA LEU A 6 6.92 -12.48 -8.48
C LEU A 6 7.03 -11.41 -9.56
N ASP A 7 7.03 -11.76 -10.84
CA ASP A 7 7.10 -10.78 -11.94
C ASP A 7 5.85 -9.89 -11.96
N PHE A 8 4.70 -10.50 -11.70
CA PHE A 8 3.43 -9.78 -11.63
C PHE A 8 3.36 -8.85 -10.42
N ALA A 9 3.77 -9.33 -9.24
CA ALA A 9 3.88 -8.51 -8.04
C ALA A 9 4.88 -7.36 -8.24
N TRP A 10 6.01 -7.62 -8.90
CA TRP A 10 7.02 -6.61 -9.22
C TRP A 10 6.46 -5.52 -10.14
N LEU A 11 5.78 -5.90 -11.23
CA LEU A 11 5.12 -4.94 -12.13
C LEU A 11 4.05 -4.12 -11.41
N GLN A 12 3.30 -4.74 -10.51
CA GLN A 12 2.27 -4.07 -9.73
C GLN A 12 2.87 -3.05 -8.75
N LEU A 13 3.99 -3.39 -8.10
CA LEU A 13 4.73 -2.47 -7.24
C LEU A 13 5.36 -1.32 -8.02
N LEU A 14 5.91 -1.60 -9.20
CA LEU A 14 6.45 -0.58 -10.10
C LEU A 14 5.35 0.39 -10.56
N SER A 15 4.21 -0.15 -10.97
CA SER A 15 3.05 0.65 -11.37
C SER A 15 2.55 1.54 -10.24
N PHE A 16 2.47 1.01 -9.01
CA PHE A 16 2.12 1.82 -7.85
C PHE A 16 3.18 2.89 -7.53
N ALA A 17 4.48 2.61 -7.74
CA ALA A 17 5.53 3.62 -7.55
C ALA A 17 5.41 4.77 -8.54
N LEU A 18 5.18 4.44 -9.82
CA LEU A 18 4.94 5.44 -10.86
C LEU A 18 3.67 6.24 -10.59
N ALA A 19 2.59 5.59 -10.15
CA ALA A 19 1.34 6.26 -9.78
C ALA A 19 1.53 7.24 -8.60
N THR A 20 2.30 6.86 -7.56
CA THR A 20 2.63 7.75 -6.44
C THR A 20 3.42 8.96 -6.92
N LEU A 21 4.41 8.75 -7.79
CA LEU A 21 5.26 9.82 -8.30
C LEU A 21 4.46 10.80 -9.17
N ALA A 22 3.63 10.27 -10.07
CA ALA A 22 2.75 11.06 -10.93
C ALA A 22 1.74 11.87 -10.11
N ALA A 23 1.15 11.27 -9.07
CA ALA A 23 0.23 11.96 -8.18
C ALA A 23 0.87 13.15 -7.46
N SER A 24 2.11 12.97 -6.97
CA SER A 24 2.86 14.05 -6.31
C SER A 24 3.26 15.19 -7.26
N LEU A 25 3.42 14.91 -8.56
CA LEU A 25 3.86 15.89 -9.55
C LEU A 25 2.71 16.60 -10.27
N LEU A 26 1.58 15.91 -10.50
CA LEU A 26 0.52 16.38 -11.40
C LEU A 26 -0.72 16.92 -10.70
N VAL A 27 -0.92 16.64 -9.41
CA VAL A 27 -2.16 17.01 -8.71
C VAL A 27 -1.90 18.21 -7.79
N PRO A 28 -2.40 19.40 -8.13
CA PRO A 28 -2.33 20.57 -7.25
C PRO A 28 -3.46 20.47 -6.23
N GLY A 29 -3.15 19.93 -5.04
CA GLY A 29 -4.11 19.79 -3.95
C GLY A 29 -3.57 18.88 -2.85
N LYS A 30 -3.00 19.49 -1.80
CA LYS A 30 -2.22 18.78 -0.75
C LYS A 30 -2.99 17.59 -0.16
N TRP A 31 -4.30 17.74 0.06
CA TRP A 31 -5.08 16.75 0.80
C TRP A 31 -5.54 15.57 -0.06
N PHE A 32 -5.85 15.84 -1.34
CA PHE A 32 -6.22 14.78 -2.28
C PHE A 32 -5.00 13.93 -2.65
N VAL A 33 -3.83 14.56 -2.81
CA VAL A 33 -2.55 13.86 -3.00
C VAL A 33 -2.22 13.01 -1.79
N ASP A 34 -2.32 13.55 -0.56
CA ASP A 34 -2.04 12.79 0.66
C ASP A 34 -2.93 11.54 0.76
N ALA A 35 -4.25 11.68 0.53
CA ALA A 35 -5.19 10.56 0.55
C ALA A 35 -4.90 9.52 -0.55
N LEU A 36 -4.53 9.97 -1.75
CA LEU A 36 -4.20 9.09 -2.87
C LEU A 36 -2.89 8.34 -2.62
N VAL A 37 -1.85 9.03 -2.15
CA VAL A 37 -0.55 8.45 -1.78
C VAL A 37 -0.74 7.43 -0.66
N LEU A 38 -1.59 7.74 0.33
CA LEU A 38 -1.96 6.81 1.40
C LEU A 38 -2.57 5.52 0.84
N SER A 39 -3.56 5.68 -0.05
CA SER A 39 -4.28 4.56 -0.67
C SER A 39 -3.33 3.67 -1.47
N LEU A 40 -2.39 4.28 -2.20
CA LEU A 40 -1.36 3.58 -2.96
C LEU A 40 -0.36 2.85 -2.04
N ALA A 41 0.03 3.46 -0.92
CA ALA A 41 0.91 2.83 0.07
C ALA A 41 0.27 1.59 0.69
N LEU A 42 -1.03 1.64 0.98
CA LEU A 42 -1.79 0.49 1.50
C LEU A 42 -1.93 -0.63 0.49
N ALA A 43 -2.21 -0.29 -0.77
CA ALA A 43 -2.28 -1.27 -1.84
C ALA A 43 -0.91 -1.97 -2.02
N LYS A 44 0.20 -1.22 -2.00
CA LYS A 44 1.56 -1.77 -2.02
C LYS A 44 1.83 -2.70 -0.85
N GLY A 45 1.52 -2.28 0.38
CA GLY A 45 1.75 -3.08 1.59
C GLY A 45 1.01 -4.41 1.54
N ARG A 46 -0.24 -4.41 1.06
CA ARG A 46 -1.03 -5.64 0.91
C ARG A 46 -0.44 -6.61 -0.12
N VAL A 47 0.04 -6.10 -1.25
CA VAL A 47 0.71 -6.92 -2.28
C VAL A 47 2.01 -7.51 -1.74
N ILE A 48 2.82 -6.72 -1.03
CA ILE A 48 4.08 -7.21 -0.44
C ILE A 48 3.81 -8.33 0.57
N VAL A 49 2.88 -8.12 1.50
CA VAL A 49 2.62 -9.10 2.55
C VAL A 49 2.02 -10.38 1.99
N LEU A 50 1.04 -10.30 1.08
CA LEU A 50 0.35 -11.50 0.57
C LEU A 50 1.14 -12.23 -0.51
N ASP A 51 1.77 -11.51 -1.44
CA ASP A 51 2.40 -12.11 -2.62
C ASP A 51 3.91 -12.20 -2.53
N TYR A 52 4.58 -11.21 -1.94
CA TYR A 52 6.05 -11.22 -1.85
C TYR A 52 6.56 -12.01 -0.64
N LEU A 53 5.94 -11.83 0.52
CA LEU A 53 6.26 -12.57 1.75
C LEU A 53 5.56 -13.94 1.81
N GLY A 54 4.73 -14.28 0.82
CA GLY A 54 4.10 -15.59 0.71
C GLY A 54 3.11 -15.91 1.84
N LEU A 55 2.56 -14.91 2.55
CA LEU A 55 1.67 -15.15 3.69
C LEU A 55 0.44 -15.99 3.39
N ARG A 56 0.10 -16.17 2.11
CA ARG A 56 -0.96 -17.09 1.67
C ARG A 56 -0.72 -18.54 2.14
N HIS A 57 0.55 -18.93 2.33
CA HIS A 57 0.94 -20.27 2.79
C HIS A 57 1.36 -20.29 4.28
N ALA A 58 1.33 -19.14 4.95
CA ALA A 58 1.72 -19.02 6.35
C ALA A 58 0.58 -19.43 7.31
N PRO A 59 0.89 -19.91 8.53
CA PRO A 59 -0.12 -20.25 9.53
C PRO A 59 -1.08 -19.09 9.83
N ALA A 60 -2.33 -19.41 10.12
CA ALA A 60 -3.41 -18.42 10.30
C ALA A 60 -3.11 -17.34 11.35
N LEU A 61 -2.34 -17.68 12.39
CA LEU A 61 -1.86 -16.75 13.43
C LEU A 61 -0.95 -15.67 12.86
N TRP A 62 0.06 -16.05 12.08
CA TRP A 62 0.98 -15.12 11.42
C TRP A 62 0.27 -14.28 10.37
N ARG A 63 -0.65 -14.89 9.63
CA ARG A 63 -1.50 -14.18 8.67
C ARG A 63 -2.35 -13.13 9.37
N GLY A 64 -3.03 -13.51 10.45
CA GLY A 64 -3.81 -12.60 11.29
C GLY A 64 -2.95 -11.43 11.75
N LEU A 65 -1.86 -11.70 12.48
CA LEU A 65 -0.99 -10.69 13.05
C LEU A 65 -0.50 -9.65 12.03
N LEU A 66 0.02 -10.09 10.88
CA LEU A 66 0.52 -9.18 9.84
C LEU A 66 -0.62 -8.42 9.13
N THR A 67 -1.79 -9.03 8.98
CA THR A 67 -2.96 -8.34 8.42
C THR A 67 -3.46 -7.27 9.38
N THR A 68 -3.55 -7.57 10.68
CA THR A 68 -3.96 -6.62 11.72
C THR A 68 -2.94 -5.50 11.88
N TRP A 69 -1.64 -5.82 11.80
CA TRP A 69 -0.57 -4.83 11.83
C TRP A 69 -0.63 -3.88 10.63
N LEU A 70 -0.82 -4.40 9.41
CA LEU A 70 -1.05 -3.58 8.22
C LEU A 70 -2.30 -2.70 8.36
N ALA A 71 -3.40 -3.27 8.88
CA ALA A 71 -4.62 -2.51 9.12
C ALA A 71 -4.41 -1.40 10.17
N GLY A 72 -3.61 -1.66 11.19
CA GLY A 72 -3.22 -0.66 12.19
C GLY A 72 -2.40 0.49 11.59
N LEU A 73 -1.39 0.17 10.77
CA LEU A 73 -0.62 1.18 10.04
C LEU A 73 -1.51 1.99 9.08
N ALA A 74 -2.48 1.34 8.44
CA ALA A 74 -3.46 1.99 7.59
C ALA A 74 -4.33 2.98 8.36
N ALA A 75 -4.89 2.55 9.48
CA ALA A 75 -5.70 3.38 10.34
C ALA A 75 -4.90 4.57 10.89
N PHE A 76 -3.66 4.33 11.34
CA PHE A 76 -2.78 5.39 11.85
C PHE A 76 -2.46 6.42 10.78
N SER A 77 -2.13 5.96 9.57
CA SER A 77 -1.79 6.87 8.47
C SER A 77 -3.02 7.62 7.98
N ALA A 78 -4.20 6.99 7.95
CA ALA A 78 -5.47 7.66 7.64
C ALA A 78 -5.82 8.73 8.68
N LEU A 79 -5.57 8.45 9.96
CA LEU A 79 -5.73 9.42 11.05
C LEU A 79 -4.78 10.62 10.84
N ALA A 80 -3.52 10.37 10.49
CA ALA A 80 -2.56 11.45 10.22
C ALA A 80 -3.00 12.35 9.06
N VAL A 81 -3.52 11.76 7.97
CA VAL A 81 -4.11 12.54 6.86
C VAL A 81 -5.34 13.31 7.32
N ALA A 82 -6.23 12.70 8.11
CA ALA A 82 -7.41 13.37 8.64
C ALA A 82 -7.06 14.54 9.58
N ILE A 83 -6.04 14.40 10.43
CA ILE A 83 -5.56 15.49 11.30
C ILE A 83 -4.97 16.63 10.47
N ARG A 84 -4.16 16.30 9.46
CA ARG A 84 -3.61 17.29 8.52
C ARG A 84 -4.71 17.97 7.69
N ALA A 85 -5.85 17.30 7.55
CA ALA A 85 -7.06 17.81 6.94
C ALA A 85 -7.95 18.63 7.91
N LEU A 86 -7.49 18.93 9.13
CA LEU A 86 -8.24 19.75 10.08
C LEU A 86 -7.45 20.97 10.56
N VAL A 87 -6.15 21.03 10.25
CA VAL A 87 -5.20 22.09 10.62
C VAL A 87 -4.75 22.84 9.38
#